data_AF-A0A8S9TGR8-F1
#
_entry.id   AF-A0A8S9TGR8-F1
#
_cell.length_a   1.000
_cell.length_b   1.000
_cell.length_c   1.000
_cell.angle_alpha   90.00
_cell.angle_beta   90.00
_cell.angle_gamma   90.00
#
_symmetry.space_group_name_H-M   'P 1'
#
loop_
_entity.id
_entity.type
_entity.pdbx_description
1 polymer ?
#
loop_
_entity_poly.entity_id
_entity_poly.type
_entity_poly.pdbx_seq_one_letter_code
_entity_poly.pdbx_strand_id
1 'polypeptide(L)' 'MPKAPAQGRRYGLVYEKPIATRSISNPTDKEKRAVYAEYVSEIERIFNQYKSEFGYKSDETLLII' A
#
# COMPACT_ATOMS: atom_id res chain seq x y z
N MET A 1 -2.15 -9.18 25.99
CA MET A 1 -3.06 -9.25 24.82
C MET A 1 -3.25 -7.84 24.28
N PRO A 2 -3.16 -7.59 22.96
CA PRO A 2 -3.44 -6.27 22.40
C PRO A 2 -4.91 -5.87 22.70
N LYS A 3 -5.14 -4.58 22.91
CA LYS A 3 -6.47 -4.05 23.27
C LYS A 3 -7.43 -4.14 22.07
N ALA A 4 -8.68 -4.53 22.36
CA ALA A 4 -9.91 -4.16 21.65
C ALA A 4 -9.77 -2.99 20.66
N PRO A 5 -9.96 -3.06 19.32
CA PRO A 5 -10.25 -1.85 18.57
C PRO A 5 -11.59 -1.32 19.08
N ALA A 6 -11.78 -0.01 18.97
CA ALA A 6 -13.08 0.59 19.27
C ALA A 6 -14.20 -0.14 18.51
N GLN A 7 -15.39 -0.22 19.12
CA GLN A 7 -16.56 -0.88 18.55
C GLN A 7 -16.83 -0.33 17.13
N GLY A 8 -16.84 -1.22 16.13
CA GLY A 8 -16.93 -0.84 14.71
C GLY A 8 -15.60 -0.78 13.94
N ARG A 9 -14.45 -0.92 14.59
CA ARG A 9 -13.13 -1.03 13.93
C ARG A 9 -12.67 -2.49 13.89
N ARG A 10 -12.26 -2.99 12.72
CA ARG A 10 -11.62 -4.31 12.59
C ARG A 10 -10.17 -4.21 13.05
N TYR A 11 -9.69 -5.22 13.78
CA TYR A 11 -8.25 -5.37 14.03
C TYR A 11 -7.50 -5.50 12.69
N GLY A 12 -6.29 -4.92 12.64
CA GLY A 12 -5.28 -4.98 11.57
C GLY A 12 -5.56 -5.95 10.43
N LEU A 13 -6.45 -5.56 9.51
CA LEU A 13 -6.60 -6.26 8.24
C LEU A 13 -5.38 -5.84 7.41
N VAL A 14 -4.44 -6.76 7.22
CA VAL A 14 -3.34 -6.50 6.28
C VAL A 14 -3.90 -6.75 4.89
N TYR A 15 -4.02 -5.68 4.11
CA TYR A 15 -4.41 -5.78 2.70
C TYR A 15 -3.18 -6.17 1.88
N GLU A 16 -2.85 -7.45 1.91
CA GLU A 16 -1.75 -8.02 1.13
C GLU A 16 -2.24 -8.37 -0.27
N LYS A 17 -1.64 -7.76 -1.29
CA LYS A 17 -1.75 -8.22 -2.68
C LYS A 17 -0.33 -8.42 -3.19
N PRO A 18 0.05 -9.65 -3.60
CA PRO A 18 1.35 -9.87 -4.21
C PRO A 18 1.54 -8.94 -5.42
N ILE A 19 2.61 -8.16 -5.41
CA ILE A 19 3.02 -7.36 -6.55
C ILE A 19 3.95 -8.24 -7.38
N ALA A 20 3.38 -8.90 -8.40
CA ALA A 20 4.15 -9.78 -9.28
C ALA A 20 5.16 -8.95 -10.06
N THR A 21 6.44 -9.08 -9.73
CA THR A 21 7.55 -8.36 -10.36
C THR A 21 8.50 -9.35 -11.02
N ARG A 22 9.20 -8.89 -12.07
CA ARG A 22 10.23 -9.71 -12.72
C ARG A 22 11.48 -9.72 -11.84
N SER A 23 12.01 -10.90 -11.56
CA SER A 23 13.32 -11.04 -10.93
C SER A 23 14.40 -10.83 -11.99
N ILE A 24 15.18 -9.76 -11.84
CA ILE A 24 16.27 -9.38 -12.74
C ILE A 24 17.55 -9.42 -11.90
N SER A 25 18.52 -10.24 -12.29
CA SER A 25 19.73 -10.50 -11.48
C SER A 25 20.63 -9.28 -11.32
N ASN A 26 20.78 -8.47 -12.37
CA ASN A 26 21.53 -7.21 -12.38
C ASN A 26 20.69 -6.11 -13.05
N PRO A 27 19.69 -5.55 -12.34
CA PRO A 27 18.78 -4.59 -12.93
C PRO A 27 19.49 -3.26 -13.18
N THR A 28 19.20 -2.67 -14.34
CA THR A 28 19.53 -1.28 -14.63
C THR A 28 18.73 -0.34 -13.73
N ASP A 29 19.18 0.91 -13.57
CA ASP A 29 18.44 1.88 -12.77
C ASP A 29 17.05 2.20 -13.36
N LYS A 30 16.89 2.04 -14.69
CA LYS A 30 15.59 2.16 -15.35
C LYS A 30 14.64 1.06 -14.90
N GLU A 31 15.12 -0.18 -14.82
CA GLU A 31 14.32 -1.32 -14.38
C GLU A 31 13.99 -1.24 -12.89
N LYS A 32 14.94 -0.79 -12.05
CA LYS A 32 14.67 -0.50 -10.63
C LYS A 32 13.55 0.54 -10.48
N ARG A 33 13.62 1.63 -11.25
CA ARG A 33 12.57 2.67 -11.24
C ARG A 33 11.23 2.15 -11.72
N ALA A 34 11.19 1.27 -12.71
CA ALA A 34 9.96 0.66 -13.19
C ALA A 34 9.30 -0.20 -12.09
N VAL A 35 10.07 -1.06 -11.42
CA VAL A 35 9.57 -1.86 -10.29
C VAL A 35 9.11 -0.98 -9.13
N TYR A 36 9.86 0.08 -8.82
CA TYR A 36 9.45 1.04 -7.78
C TYR A 36 8.14 1.75 -8.14
N ALA A 37 7.93 2.11 -9.41
CA ALA A 37 6.68 2.72 -9.86
C ALA A 37 5.49 1.75 -9.74
N GLU A 38 5.67 0.47 -10.07
CA GLU A 38 4.66 -0.58 -9.86
C GLU A 38 4.32 -0.73 -8.37
N TYR A 39 5.35 -0.72 -7.50
CA TYR A 39 5.18 -0.74 -6.06
C TYR A 39 4.36 0.45 -5.55
N VAL A 40 4.77 1.68 -5.89
CA VAL A 40 4.07 2.91 -5.48
C VAL A 40 2.61 2.90 -5.94
N SER A 41 2.35 2.52 -7.19
CA SER A 41 0.99 2.49 -7.74
C SER A 41 0.07 1.52 -7.00
N GLU A 42 0.54 0.33 -6.63
CA GLU A 42 -0.28 -0.62 -5.86
C GLU A 42 -0.53 -0.14 -4.43
N ILE A 43 0.45 0.50 -3.79
CA ILE A 43 0.26 1.10 -2.46
C ILE A 43 -0.75 2.25 -2.52
N GLU A 44 -0.65 3.13 -3.51
CA GLU A 44 -1.62 4.22 -3.74
C GLU A 44 -3.02 3.67 -4.00
N ARG A 45 -3.15 2.59 -4.78
CA ARG A 45 -4.43 1.92 -5.04
C ARG A 45 -5.05 1.39 -3.75
N ILE A 46 -4.28 0.67 -2.92
CA ILE A 46 -4.74 0.15 -1.62
C ILE A 46 -5.15 1.30 -0.70
N PHE A 47 -4.32 2.34 -0.59
CA PHE A 47 -4.64 3.50 0.21
C PHE A 47 -5.96 4.13 -0.23
N ASN A 48 -6.10 4.48 -1.51
CA ASN A 48 -7.33 5.09 -2.02
C ASN A 48 -8.58 4.22 -1.83
N GLN A 49 -8.44 2.90 -1.93
CA GLN A 49 -9.53 1.96 -1.73
C GLN A 49 -10.04 1.96 -0.29
N TYR A 50 -9.15 2.02 0.70
CA TYR A 50 -9.51 1.80 2.10
C TYR A 50 -9.43 3.04 3.00
N LYS A 51 -8.86 4.16 2.54
CA LYS A 51 -8.54 5.33 3.37
C LYS A 51 -9.74 5.85 4.19
N SER A 52 -10.93 5.89 3.60
CA SER A 52 -12.16 6.31 4.28
C SER A 52 -12.56 5.39 5.44
N GLU A 53 -12.32 4.08 5.32
CA GLU A 53 -12.58 3.11 6.39
C GLU A 53 -11.66 3.30 7.60
N PHE A 54 -10.51 3.95 7.40
CA PHE A 54 -9.51 4.23 8.43
C PHE A 54 -9.47 5.70 8.88
N GLY A 55 -10.45 6.51 8.46
CA GLY A 55 -10.64 7.88 8.95
C GLY A 55 -9.89 8.97 8.17
N TYR A 56 -9.29 8.62 7.03
CA TYR A 56 -8.73 9.60 6.10
C TYR A 56 -9.82 10.17 5.21
N LYS A 57 -9.65 11.42 4.78
CA LYS A 57 -10.59 12.08 3.87
C LYS A 57 -10.39 11.62 2.42
N SER A 58 -11.40 11.82 1.58
CA SER A 58 -11.36 11.44 0.16
C SER A 58 -10.30 12.21 -0.64
N ASP A 59 -9.98 13.43 -0.24
CA ASP A 59 -8.99 14.33 -0.86
C ASP A 59 -7.58 14.17 -0.30
N GLU A 60 -7.41 13.42 0.79
CA GLU A 60 -6.09 13.12 1.33
C GLU A 60 -5.32 12.15 0.43
N THR A 61 -4.02 12.42 0.28
CA THR A 61 -3.09 11.68 -0.57
C THR A 61 -1.98 11.05 0.27
N LEU A 62 -1.53 9.87 -0.12
CA LEU A 62 -0.38 9.23 0.48
C LEU A 62 0.91 9.77 -0.16
N LEU A 63 1.89 10.14 0.66
CA LEU A 63 3.24 10.48 0.22
C LEU A 63 4.19 9.33 0.55
N ILE A 64 4.88 8.80 -0.46
CA ILE A 64 5.92 7.76 -0.33
C ILE A 64 7.25 8.43 -0.67
N ILE A 65 8.21 8.42 0.26
CA ILE A 65 9.55 9.04 0.14
C ILE A 65 10.66 8.00 0.08
#